data_AF-K4LMZ2-F1
#
_entry.id   AF-K4LMZ2-F1
#
_cell.length_a   1.000
_cell.length_b   1.000
_cell.length_c   1.000
_cell.angle_alpha   90.00
_cell.angle_beta   90.00
_cell.angle_gamma   90.00
#
_symmetry.space_group_name_H-M   'P 1'
#
loop_
_entity.id
_entity.type
_entity.pdbx_description
1 polymer ?
#
loop_
_entity_poly.entity_id
_entity_poly.type
_entity_poly.pdbx_seq_one_letter_code
_entity_poly.pdbx_strand_id
1 'polypeptide(L)'
;YIDRKKKLPVTTLLRAMGFEQDKDILQIFDLAEEVKVNKKNMKASVGRKLAARVLKSWNEDFVDEDTGEVVSIERNEVIMERETELTEDNVSEILESGTSTILLHKDAEAANKFTIIFNTLAKDPSNSEKEAVNYIYRQLRNADPADDASAREVFQNLFFSDKRYDLGEVGRYRINKKLGLDTDMDVRVLTKDDIIEIIKYLIQLVNSNATVDDIDHLSNRRVRTVGEQLANQFAVGLARMSRTIRERMNVRDNVVFTPTDLINAKTISSVINSFFGTNPLSQFMDQTNPLAEVTHKRRLSALGPGGLSRERAGFEVRDVHYTHYGRLCPIESPEGPNIGLISSLCVYAKINDLGFIVTPYRNVDDSKVDMDNKDVVYLTAEEEEDKIIGQGNAPLQVDGSFIRDTVKCRQDADYPVVPPDQVELVDVSPQQIASVSAALIPFLEHDDGHRALMGCNMM
;
A
#
# COMPACT_ATOMS: atom_id res chain seq x y z
N TYR A 1 -12.94 5.55 -1.24
CA TYR A 1 -13.86 4.46 -0.86
C TYR A 1 -13.26 3.73 0.33
N ILE A 2 -14.05 3.29 1.32
CA ILE A 2 -13.52 2.51 2.47
C ILE A 2 -13.62 1.00 2.21
N ASP A 3 -14.78 0.50 1.79
CA ASP A 3 -14.97 -0.91 1.41
C ASP A 3 -16.04 -0.98 0.32
N ARG A 4 -15.63 -0.92 -0.97
CA ARG A 4 -16.35 -1.09 -2.27
C ARG A 4 -17.81 -0.65 -2.43
N LYS A 5 -18.46 -0.12 -1.39
CA LYS A 5 -19.91 0.01 -1.25
C LYS A 5 -20.34 1.42 -1.59
N LYS A 6 -19.66 2.46 -1.05
CA LYS A 6 -20.07 3.86 -1.26
C LYS A 6 -18.90 4.86 -1.18
N LYS A 7 -19.05 5.97 -1.94
CA LYS A 7 -18.13 7.12 -1.91
C LYS A 7 -18.36 7.93 -0.63
N LEU A 8 -17.28 8.45 -0.06
CA LEU A 8 -17.27 9.32 1.12
C LEU A 8 -16.33 10.49 0.80
N PRO A 9 -16.68 11.74 1.16
CA PRO A 9 -15.74 12.84 1.11
C PRO A 9 -14.53 12.56 2.01
N VAL A 10 -13.34 12.91 1.54
CA VAL A 10 -12.08 12.73 2.30
C VAL A 10 -12.08 13.60 3.56
N THR A 11 -12.70 14.77 3.51
CA THR A 11 -12.81 15.68 4.65
C THR A 11 -13.64 15.10 5.80
N THR A 12 -14.70 14.35 5.49
CA THR A 12 -15.48 13.61 6.50
C THR A 12 -14.63 12.55 7.19
N LEU A 13 -13.72 11.88 6.45
CA LEU A 13 -12.77 10.95 7.05
C LEU A 13 -11.79 11.67 7.97
N LEU A 14 -11.25 12.82 7.56
CA LEU A 14 -10.34 13.63 8.39
C LEU A 14 -11.02 14.09 9.69
N ARG A 15 -12.28 14.54 9.63
CA ARG A 15 -13.05 14.90 10.83
C ARG A 15 -13.25 13.73 11.78
N ALA A 16 -13.57 12.55 11.25
CA ALA A 16 -13.71 11.34 12.06
C ALA A 16 -12.41 10.88 12.75
N MET A 17 -11.25 11.37 12.29
CA MET A 17 -9.95 11.14 12.94
C MET A 17 -9.62 12.17 14.02
N GLY A 18 -10.47 13.19 14.23
CA GLY A 18 -10.30 14.24 15.22
C GLY A 18 -9.83 15.59 14.69
N PHE A 19 -9.82 15.80 13.36
CA PHE A 19 -9.62 17.14 12.78
C PHE A 19 -10.98 17.84 12.64
N GLU A 20 -11.51 18.32 13.75
CA GLU A 20 -12.90 18.76 13.85
C GLU A 20 -13.18 20.02 13.05
N GLN A 21 -12.28 21.01 13.12
CA GLN A 21 -12.51 22.30 12.49
C GLN A 21 -12.01 22.32 11.05
N ASP A 22 -12.68 23.12 10.20
CA ASP A 22 -12.18 23.43 8.86
C ASP A 22 -10.74 23.97 8.93
N LYS A 23 -10.42 24.69 10.00
CA LYS A 23 -9.07 25.19 10.31
C LYS A 23 -8.04 24.08 10.29
N ASP A 24 -8.29 23.02 11.05
CA ASP A 24 -7.33 21.94 11.25
C ASP A 24 -7.07 21.23 9.91
N ILE A 25 -8.13 21.00 9.14
CA ILE A 25 -8.04 20.39 7.80
C ILE A 25 -7.25 21.28 6.85
N LEU A 26 -7.51 22.59 6.81
CA LEU A 26 -6.84 23.50 5.89
C LEU A 26 -5.37 23.75 6.26
N GLN A 27 -5.03 23.70 7.55
CA GLN A 27 -3.65 23.83 8.03
C GLN A 27 -2.79 22.62 7.68
N ILE A 28 -3.35 21.40 7.67
CA ILE A 28 -2.64 20.17 7.25
C ILE A 28 -2.06 20.31 5.83
N PHE A 29 -2.76 21.03 4.95
CA PHE A 29 -2.37 21.22 3.54
C PHE A 29 -1.73 22.59 3.28
N ASP A 30 -1.48 23.38 4.33
CA ASP A 30 -0.94 24.75 4.26
C ASP A 30 -1.70 25.71 3.32
N LEU A 31 -3.04 25.60 3.27
CA LEU A 31 -3.86 26.30 2.27
C LEU A 31 -4.41 27.65 2.74
N ALA A 32 -4.36 27.91 4.04
CA ALA A 32 -5.01 29.06 4.64
C ALA A 32 -4.06 29.87 5.53
N GLU A 33 -4.21 31.20 5.46
CA GLU A 33 -3.57 32.16 6.36
C GLU A 33 -4.55 32.49 7.48
N GLU A 34 -4.09 32.37 8.72
CA GLU A 34 -4.87 32.75 9.89
C GLU A 34 -4.75 34.26 10.13
N VAL A 35 -5.87 34.97 9.99
CA VAL A 35 -5.95 36.40 10.23
C VAL A 35 -6.81 36.68 11.44
N LYS A 36 -6.21 37.30 12.48
CA LYS A 36 -6.96 37.76 13.66
C LYS A 36 -7.96 38.84 13.27
N VAL A 37 -9.20 38.70 13.77
CA VAL A 37 -10.31 39.61 13.49
C VAL A 37 -10.08 40.92 14.26
N ASN A 38 -9.41 41.88 13.61
CA ASN A 38 -9.20 43.24 14.09
C ASN A 38 -9.59 44.22 12.99
N LYS A 39 -10.15 45.40 13.33
CA LYS A 39 -10.54 46.44 12.36
C LYS A 39 -9.45 46.77 11.31
N LYS A 40 -8.17 46.66 11.68
CA LYS A 40 -7.02 46.90 10.78
C LYS A 40 -6.80 45.75 9.79
N ASN A 41 -6.88 44.50 10.26
CA ASN A 41 -6.64 43.31 9.44
C ASN A 41 -7.81 43.02 8.51
N MET A 42 -9.05 43.26 8.98
CA MET A 42 -10.25 43.06 8.18
C MET A 42 -10.32 44.05 7.01
N LYS A 43 -9.91 45.32 7.21
CA LYS A 43 -9.78 46.30 6.12
C LYS A 43 -8.70 45.94 5.09
N ALA A 44 -7.62 45.29 5.51
CA ALA A 44 -6.56 44.81 4.61
C ALA A 44 -6.94 43.53 3.85
N SER A 45 -8.02 42.85 4.29
CA SER A 45 -8.47 41.57 3.73
C SER A 45 -9.66 41.72 2.77
N VAL A 46 -10.13 42.94 2.52
CA VAL A 46 -11.21 43.24 1.57
C VAL A 46 -10.78 42.84 0.16
N GLY A 47 -11.60 42.04 -0.53
CA GLY A 47 -11.29 41.45 -1.83
C GLY A 47 -10.58 40.09 -1.77
N ARG A 48 -10.25 39.55 -0.58
CA ARG A 48 -9.82 38.16 -0.41
C ARG A 48 -11.02 37.24 -0.17
N LYS A 49 -10.87 35.95 -0.50
CA LYS A 49 -11.89 34.91 -0.31
C LYS A 49 -11.71 34.18 1.02
N LEU A 50 -12.82 33.83 1.66
CA LEU A 50 -12.85 32.97 2.84
C LEU A 50 -12.53 31.52 2.46
N ALA A 51 -11.55 30.93 3.14
CA ALA A 51 -11.14 29.53 2.94
C ALA A 51 -11.99 28.54 3.75
N ALA A 52 -12.57 28.99 4.87
CA ALA A 52 -13.37 28.19 5.79
C ALA A 52 -14.71 28.86 6.11
N ARG A 53 -15.68 28.08 6.62
CA ARG A 53 -16.94 28.64 7.15
C ARG A 53 -16.65 29.46 8.42
N VAL A 54 -17.38 30.55 8.59
CA VAL A 54 -17.41 31.28 9.85
C VAL A 54 -18.58 30.74 10.65
N LEU A 55 -18.28 29.99 11.71
CA LEU A 55 -19.28 29.39 12.60
C LEU A 55 -19.41 30.22 13.87
N LYS A 56 -20.65 30.39 14.34
CA LYS A 56 -20.95 30.75 15.72
C LYS A 56 -21.25 29.46 16.48
N SER A 57 -20.38 29.07 17.40
CA SER A 57 -20.68 28.01 18.34
C SER A 57 -21.16 28.59 19.67
N TRP A 58 -22.23 28.02 20.23
CA TRP A 58 -22.63 28.26 21.61
C TRP A 58 -23.11 26.96 22.24
N ASN A 59 -22.91 26.84 23.56
CA ASN A 59 -23.38 25.71 24.34
C ASN A 59 -24.78 26.02 24.85
N GLU A 60 -25.73 25.13 24.54
CA GLU A 60 -27.08 25.18 25.07
C GLU A 60 -27.22 24.05 26.08
N ASP A 61 -27.37 24.44 27.36
CA ASP A 61 -27.53 23.51 28.47
C ASP A 61 -28.99 23.04 28.53
N PHE A 62 -29.19 21.74 28.32
CA PHE A 62 -30.49 21.10 28.47
C PHE A 62 -30.54 20.38 29.81
N VAL A 63 -31.63 20.54 30.56
CA VAL A 63 -31.88 19.73 31.75
C VAL A 63 -32.79 18.59 31.32
N ASP A 64 -32.31 17.36 31.44
CA ASP A 64 -33.14 16.17 31.21
C ASP A 64 -34.21 16.09 32.31
N GLU A 65 -35.49 16.16 31.92
CA GLU A 65 -36.63 16.18 32.86
C GLU A 65 -36.75 14.88 33.67
N ASP A 66 -36.20 13.77 33.18
CA ASP A 66 -36.29 12.46 33.85
C ASP A 66 -35.08 12.15 34.75
N THR A 67 -33.90 12.69 34.44
CA THR A 67 -32.65 12.39 35.18
C THR A 67 -32.09 13.57 35.98
N GLY A 68 -32.52 14.80 35.67
CA GLY A 68 -32.01 16.03 36.30
C GLY A 68 -30.56 16.36 35.92
N GLU A 69 -29.97 15.64 34.97
CA GLU A 69 -28.62 15.92 34.47
C GLU A 69 -28.64 17.06 33.45
N VAL A 70 -27.66 17.97 33.57
CA VAL A 70 -27.46 19.08 32.64
C VAL A 70 -26.57 18.59 31.50
N VAL A 71 -27.14 18.41 30.32
CA VAL A 71 -26.42 18.01 29.11
C VAL A 71 -26.20 19.25 28.24
N SER A 72 -24.95 19.69 28.14
CA SER A 72 -24.54 20.77 27.24
C SER A 72 -24.46 20.25 25.81
N ILE A 73 -25.27 20.79 24.90
CA ILE A 73 -25.19 20.49 23.47
C ILE A 73 -24.58 21.70 22.77
N GLU A 74 -23.47 21.48 22.06
CA GLU A 74 -22.84 22.51 21.23
C GLU A 74 -23.64 22.68 19.94
N ARG A 75 -24.18 23.89 19.73
CA ARG A 75 -24.88 24.25 18.49
C ARG A 75 -24.01 25.17 17.66
N ASN A 76 -23.97 24.88 16.36
CA ASN A 76 -23.20 25.63 15.38
C ASN A 76 -24.15 26.31 14.40
N GLU A 77 -24.06 27.64 14.28
CA GLU A 77 -24.73 28.42 13.24
C GLU A 77 -23.71 28.89 12.21
N VAL A 78 -24.00 28.64 10.94
CA VAL A 78 -23.15 29.09 9.83
C VAL A 78 -23.49 30.55 9.54
N ILE A 79 -22.59 31.46 9.89
CA ILE A 79 -22.75 32.90 9.62
C ILE A 79 -22.40 33.20 8.17
N MET A 80 -21.29 32.62 7.69
CA MET A 80 -20.87 32.74 6.31
C MET A 80 -20.37 31.42 5.73
N GLU A 81 -20.75 31.22 4.48
CA GLU A 81 -20.32 30.08 3.67
C GLU A 81 -18.89 30.28 3.13
N ARG A 82 -18.30 29.18 2.68
CA ARG A 82 -16.95 29.16 2.08
C ARG A 82 -16.96 29.89 0.73
N GLU A 83 -15.81 30.38 0.28
CA GLU A 83 -15.63 31.08 -1.01
C GLU A 83 -16.35 32.43 -1.15
N THR A 84 -16.98 32.95 -0.10
CA THR A 84 -17.54 34.30 -0.13
C THR A 84 -16.40 35.34 -0.18
N GLU A 85 -16.48 36.26 -1.14
CA GLU A 85 -15.58 37.41 -1.20
C GLU A 85 -15.91 38.40 -0.09
N LEU A 86 -14.87 38.89 0.59
CA LEU A 86 -15.02 39.85 1.67
C LEU A 86 -15.33 41.24 1.10
N THR A 87 -16.62 41.61 1.15
CA THR A 87 -17.14 42.97 0.95
C THR A 87 -17.17 43.73 2.28
N GLU A 88 -17.30 45.06 2.24
CA GLU A 88 -17.36 45.88 3.47
C GLU A 88 -18.53 45.47 4.40
N ASP A 89 -19.66 45.04 3.81
CA ASP A 89 -20.85 44.57 4.55
C ASP A 89 -20.58 43.24 5.27
N ASN A 90 -19.94 42.28 4.59
CA ASN A 90 -19.58 40.97 5.16
C ASN A 90 -18.56 41.10 6.30
N VAL A 91 -17.68 42.11 6.22
CA VAL A 91 -16.69 42.40 7.27
C VAL A 91 -17.36 42.88 8.56
N SER A 92 -18.44 43.66 8.47
CA SER A 92 -19.24 44.08 9.64
C SER A 92 -19.89 42.88 10.34
N GLU A 93 -20.50 41.96 9.59
CA GLU A 93 -21.13 40.76 10.16
C GLU A 93 -20.11 39.85 10.87
N ILE A 94 -18.89 39.72 10.34
CA ILE A 94 -17.81 38.97 11.02
C ILE A 94 -17.40 39.67 12.32
N LEU A 95 -17.30 41.00 12.32
CA LEU A 95 -16.95 41.75 13.53
C LEU A 95 -18.04 41.64 14.60
N GLU A 96 -19.31 41.57 14.20
CA GLU A 96 -20.46 41.39 15.10
C GLU A 96 -20.60 39.95 15.59
N SER A 97 -20.11 38.96 14.83
CA SER A 97 -20.14 37.55 15.22
C SER A 97 -19.33 37.21 16.47
N GLY A 98 -18.33 38.03 16.80
CA GLY A 98 -17.42 37.79 17.92
C GLY A 98 -16.37 36.70 17.67
N THR A 99 -16.20 36.24 16.42
CA THR A 99 -15.16 35.25 16.07
C THR A 99 -13.76 35.84 16.21
N SER A 100 -12.83 35.07 16.78
CA SER A 100 -11.47 35.54 17.12
C SER A 100 -10.53 35.55 15.92
N THR A 101 -10.71 34.62 14.98
CA THR A 101 -9.81 34.38 13.85
C THR A 101 -10.59 33.93 12.62
N ILE A 102 -10.22 34.46 11.45
CA ILE A 102 -10.73 34.02 10.14
C ILE A 102 -9.60 33.42 9.31
N LEU A 103 -9.97 32.53 8.39
CA LEU A 103 -9.05 31.86 7.48
C LEU A 103 -9.24 32.39 6.07
N LEU A 104 -8.19 32.98 5.52
CA LEU A 104 -8.15 33.46 4.14
C LEU A 104 -7.29 32.52 3.30
N HIS A 105 -7.58 32.44 2.01
CA HIS A 105 -6.71 31.74 1.06
C HIS A 105 -5.32 32.40 1.05
N LYS A 106 -4.26 31.60 1.22
CA LYS A 106 -2.85 32.07 1.24
C LYS A 106 -2.39 32.62 -0.11
N ASP A 107 -2.52 31.81 -1.16
CA ASP A 107 -2.01 32.10 -2.51
C ASP A 107 -2.89 31.47 -3.59
N ALA A 108 -3.05 32.15 -4.73
CA ALA A 108 -3.86 31.67 -5.86
C ALA A 108 -3.29 30.37 -6.50
N GLU A 109 -1.97 30.19 -6.50
CA GLU A 109 -1.33 28.99 -7.04
C GLU A 109 -1.48 27.76 -6.12
N ALA A 110 -1.34 27.95 -4.80
CA ALA A 110 -1.57 26.89 -3.82
C ALA A 110 -3.05 26.49 -3.76
N ALA A 111 -3.96 27.48 -3.84
CA ALA A 111 -5.40 27.25 -3.91
C ALA A 111 -5.77 26.40 -5.15
N ASN A 112 -5.18 26.68 -6.31
CA ASN A 112 -5.41 25.89 -7.52
C ASN A 112 -4.98 24.43 -7.37
N LYS A 113 -3.80 24.17 -6.80
CA LYS A 113 -3.28 22.80 -6.58
C LYS A 113 -4.13 21.96 -5.63
N PHE A 114 -4.82 22.59 -4.69
CA PHE A 114 -5.65 21.91 -3.67
C PHE A 114 -7.15 22.23 -3.79
N THR A 115 -7.59 22.70 -4.96
CA THR A 115 -9.03 22.92 -5.27
C THR A 115 -9.89 21.70 -4.92
N ILE A 116 -9.33 20.49 -5.02
CA ILE A 116 -9.99 19.23 -4.66
C ILE A 116 -10.44 19.23 -3.19
N ILE A 117 -9.59 19.70 -2.26
CA ILE A 117 -9.93 19.75 -0.84
C ILE A 117 -11.10 20.70 -0.59
N PHE A 118 -11.07 21.89 -1.20
CA PHE A 118 -12.18 22.86 -1.12
C PHE A 118 -13.49 22.30 -1.69
N ASN A 119 -13.42 21.62 -2.84
CA ASN A 119 -14.57 20.94 -3.45
C ASN A 119 -15.11 19.81 -2.57
N THR A 120 -14.25 19.06 -1.88
CA THR A 120 -14.69 18.03 -0.92
C THR A 120 -15.29 18.64 0.33
N LEU A 121 -14.73 19.74 0.86
CA LEU A 121 -15.29 20.47 1.99
C LEU A 121 -16.70 20.95 1.65
N ALA A 122 -16.92 21.53 0.47
CA ALA A 122 -18.24 21.98 0.02
C ALA A 122 -19.29 20.85 -0.06
N LYS A 123 -18.86 19.61 -0.30
CA LYS A 123 -19.72 18.42 -0.34
C LYS A 123 -19.82 17.69 1.00
N ASP A 124 -19.06 18.11 2.01
CA ASP A 124 -19.05 17.50 3.34
C ASP A 124 -20.30 17.91 4.13
N PRO A 125 -21.16 16.96 4.52
CA PRO A 125 -22.35 17.26 5.31
C PRO A 125 -22.05 17.41 6.81
N SER A 126 -20.85 17.03 7.27
CA SER A 126 -20.50 16.98 8.69
C SER A 126 -19.74 18.21 9.17
N ASN A 127 -20.00 18.64 10.40
CA ASN A 127 -19.32 19.78 11.04
C ASN A 127 -18.57 19.39 12.33
N SER A 128 -18.77 18.18 12.86
CA SER A 128 -18.09 17.68 14.07
C SER A 128 -17.56 16.24 13.89
N GLU A 129 -16.64 15.82 14.77
CA GLU A 129 -16.15 14.42 14.79
C GLU A 129 -17.32 13.44 14.98
N LYS A 130 -18.25 13.74 15.90
CA LYS A 130 -19.42 12.90 16.19
C LYS A 130 -20.30 12.70 14.96
N GLU A 131 -20.66 13.79 14.28
CA GLU A 131 -21.45 13.72 13.05
C GLU A 131 -20.74 12.94 11.94
N ALA A 132 -19.43 13.15 11.79
CA ALA A 132 -18.62 12.47 10.78
C ALA A 132 -18.55 10.96 11.03
N VAL A 133 -18.31 10.54 12.27
CA VAL A 133 -18.28 9.13 12.68
C VAL A 133 -19.66 8.47 12.45
N ASN A 134 -20.75 9.15 12.84
CA ASN A 134 -22.11 8.65 12.63
C ASN A 134 -22.46 8.56 11.14
N TYR A 135 -22.04 9.52 10.33
CA TYR A 135 -22.20 9.49 8.88
C TYR A 135 -21.45 8.31 8.25
N ILE A 136 -20.20 8.07 8.64
CA ILE A 136 -19.41 6.91 8.17
C ILE A 136 -20.07 5.60 8.59
N TYR A 137 -20.54 5.50 9.84
CA TYR A 137 -21.23 4.32 10.36
C TYR A 137 -22.48 3.98 9.53
N ARG A 138 -23.35 4.97 9.31
CA ARG A 138 -24.56 4.84 8.46
C ARG A 138 -24.21 4.36 7.06
N GLN A 139 -23.14 4.91 6.48
CA GLN A 139 -22.74 4.56 5.13
C GLN A 139 -22.19 3.13 5.01
N LEU A 140 -21.54 2.63 6.05
CA LEU A 140 -20.95 1.29 6.08
C LEU A 140 -21.97 0.20 6.41
N ARG A 141 -22.87 0.46 7.37
CA ARG A 141 -23.82 -0.53 7.91
C ARG A 141 -25.26 -0.35 7.41
N ASN A 142 -25.58 0.74 6.72
CA ASN A 142 -26.94 1.13 6.34
C ASN A 142 -27.92 1.11 7.54
N ALA A 143 -27.41 1.43 8.73
CA ALA A 143 -28.16 1.42 9.98
C ALA A 143 -27.66 2.56 10.87
N ASP A 144 -28.52 3.04 11.77
CA ASP A 144 -28.14 3.98 12.80
C ASP A 144 -27.32 3.29 13.89
N PRO A 145 -26.31 3.98 14.46
CA PRO A 145 -25.60 3.48 15.63
C PRO A 145 -26.53 3.49 16.85
N ALA A 146 -26.32 2.54 17.77
CA ALA A 146 -27.06 2.49 19.02
C ALA A 146 -26.65 3.63 19.98
N ASP A 147 -25.37 3.99 19.93
CA ASP A 147 -24.72 5.01 20.74
C ASP A 147 -23.44 5.51 20.03
N ASP A 148 -23.00 6.73 20.37
CA ASP A 148 -21.82 7.35 19.75
C ASP A 148 -20.52 6.55 20.02
N ALA A 149 -20.42 5.89 21.18
CA ALA A 149 -19.24 5.11 21.54
C ALA A 149 -19.11 3.86 20.65
N SER A 150 -20.22 3.15 20.39
CA SER A 150 -20.27 2.06 19.40
C SER A 150 -19.87 2.50 18.00
N ALA A 151 -20.31 3.69 17.57
CA ALA A 151 -19.96 4.23 16.26
C ALA A 151 -18.45 4.50 16.16
N ARG A 152 -17.88 5.12 17.21
CA ARG A 152 -16.45 5.41 17.33
C ARG A 152 -15.63 4.12 17.38
N GLU A 153 -16.08 3.11 18.10
CA GLU A 153 -15.41 1.80 18.16
C GLU A 153 -15.36 1.13 16.79
N VAL A 154 -16.46 1.18 16.02
CA VAL A 154 -16.46 0.64 14.65
C VAL A 154 -15.47 1.37 13.77
N PHE A 155 -15.41 2.70 13.85
CA PHE A 155 -14.44 3.49 13.09
C PHE A 155 -12.99 3.15 13.48
N GLN A 156 -12.69 3.09 14.78
CA GLN A 156 -11.37 2.70 15.29
C GLN A 156 -10.96 1.30 14.84
N ASN A 157 -11.91 0.37 14.84
CA ASN A 157 -11.70 -1.01 14.40
C ASN A 157 -11.43 -1.18 12.90
N LEU A 158 -11.67 -0.15 12.07
CA LEU A 158 -11.39 -0.24 10.64
C LEU A 158 -9.92 -0.08 10.30
N PHE A 159 -9.22 0.85 10.96
CA PHE A 159 -7.88 1.27 10.55
C PHE A 159 -6.84 1.26 11.68
N PHE A 160 -7.28 1.48 12.92
CA PHE A 160 -6.40 1.79 14.07
C PHE A 160 -6.31 0.65 15.09
N SER A 161 -7.09 -0.42 14.91
CA SER A 161 -7.16 -1.55 15.83
C SER A 161 -6.25 -2.69 15.38
N ASP A 162 -5.23 -2.97 16.19
CA ASP A 162 -4.26 -4.07 16.03
C ASP A 162 -4.91 -5.47 15.92
N LYS A 163 -6.12 -5.64 16.47
CA LYS A 163 -6.89 -6.88 16.43
C LYS A 163 -7.65 -7.12 15.12
N ARG A 164 -7.82 -6.09 14.30
CA ARG A 164 -8.71 -6.11 13.12
C ARG A 164 -8.00 -5.69 11.86
N TYR A 165 -6.96 -4.86 11.98
CA TYR A 165 -6.21 -4.32 10.87
C TYR A 165 -4.72 -4.56 11.09
N ASP A 166 -4.06 -5.09 10.06
CA ASP A 166 -2.63 -5.37 10.07
C ASP A 166 -2.10 -5.16 8.64
N LEU A 167 -1.22 -4.19 8.47
CA LEU A 167 -0.48 -3.94 7.22
C LEU A 167 0.52 -5.07 6.93
N GLY A 168 0.91 -5.82 7.96
CA GLY A 168 2.09 -6.65 7.97
C GLY A 168 3.38 -5.82 7.87
N GLU A 169 4.51 -6.48 8.06
CA GLU A 169 5.84 -5.84 7.95
C GLU A 169 6.06 -5.22 6.57
N VAL A 170 5.65 -5.93 5.51
CA VAL A 170 5.79 -5.47 4.13
C VAL A 170 4.91 -4.25 3.84
N GLY A 171 3.69 -4.20 4.37
CA GLY A 171 2.79 -3.07 4.13
C GLY A 171 3.32 -1.79 4.79
N ARG A 172 3.82 -1.88 6.03
CA ARG A 172 4.46 -0.77 6.72
C ARG A 172 5.73 -0.30 5.99
N TYR A 173 6.60 -1.22 5.59
CA TYR A 173 7.79 -0.91 4.80
C TYR A 173 7.45 -0.14 3.50
N ARG A 174 6.44 -0.60 2.74
CA ARG A 174 6.06 0.04 1.48
C ARG A 174 5.47 1.43 1.68
N ILE A 175 4.61 1.62 2.69
CA ILE A 175 4.05 2.93 3.00
C ILE A 175 5.16 3.92 3.38
N ASN A 176 6.06 3.49 4.27
CA ASN A 176 7.17 4.32 4.71
C ASN A 176 8.07 4.74 3.56
N LYS A 177 8.49 3.77 2.72
CA LYS A 177 9.36 4.04 1.59
C LYS A 177 8.68 4.93 0.53
N LYS A 178 7.41 4.68 0.23
CA LYS A 178 6.66 5.42 -0.80
C LYS A 178 6.35 6.85 -0.40
N LEU A 179 6.00 7.08 0.88
CA LEU A 179 5.61 8.39 1.40
C LEU A 179 6.77 9.15 2.07
N GLY A 180 7.95 8.51 2.20
CA GLY A 180 9.10 9.09 2.90
C GLY A 180 8.88 9.23 4.41
N LEU A 181 8.13 8.32 5.03
CA LEU A 181 7.85 8.30 6.47
C LEU A 181 8.87 7.46 7.24
N ASP A 182 9.18 7.88 8.46
CA ASP A 182 10.12 7.20 9.39
C ASP A 182 9.37 6.51 10.56
N THR A 183 8.15 6.03 10.29
CA THR A 183 7.34 5.32 11.30
C THR A 183 7.95 3.97 11.62
N ASP A 184 7.96 3.57 12.90
CA ASP A 184 8.50 2.27 13.32
C ASP A 184 7.83 1.09 12.59
N MET A 185 8.64 0.09 12.22
CA MET A 185 8.21 -1.14 11.56
C MET A 185 7.27 -2.01 12.42
N ASP A 186 7.32 -1.87 13.75
CA ASP A 186 6.42 -2.56 14.67
C ASP A 186 5.00 -1.98 14.66
N VAL A 187 4.82 -0.74 14.18
CA VAL A 187 3.49 -0.11 14.07
C VAL A 187 2.79 -0.60 12.81
N ARG A 188 2.01 -1.68 12.93
CA ARG A 188 1.35 -2.33 11.78
C ARG A 188 -0.07 -1.86 11.49
N VAL A 189 -0.61 -0.92 12.27
CA VAL A 189 -1.89 -0.26 12.00
C VAL A 189 -1.66 1.03 11.22
N LEU A 190 -2.66 1.55 10.50
CA LEU A 190 -2.54 2.87 9.87
C LEU A 190 -2.50 3.96 10.95
N THR A 191 -1.66 4.96 10.74
CA THR A 191 -1.61 6.17 11.58
C THR A 191 -2.36 7.32 10.90
N LYS A 192 -2.64 8.38 11.66
CA LYS A 192 -3.27 9.58 11.10
C LYS A 192 -2.35 10.25 10.08
N ASP A 193 -1.05 10.25 10.35
CA ASP A 193 -0.02 10.84 9.49
C ASP A 193 0.09 10.07 8.16
N ASP A 194 0.01 8.73 8.20
CA ASP A 194 -0.03 7.91 6.98
C ASP A 194 -1.18 8.34 6.06
N ILE A 195 -2.38 8.51 6.62
CA ILE A 195 -3.57 8.89 5.85
C ILE A 195 -3.42 10.29 5.25
N ILE A 196 -2.85 11.24 6.01
CA ILE A 196 -2.59 12.60 5.54
C ILE A 196 -1.61 12.58 4.36
N GLU A 197 -0.48 11.89 4.49
CA GLU A 197 0.52 11.82 3.43
C GLU A 197 0.01 11.07 2.19
N ILE A 198 -0.82 10.03 2.37
CA ILE A 198 -1.52 9.38 1.24
C ILE A 198 -2.39 10.39 0.48
N ILE A 199 -3.13 11.25 1.19
CA ILE A 199 -3.99 12.26 0.56
C ILE A 199 -3.12 13.30 -0.17
N LYS A 200 -2.02 13.77 0.44
CA LYS A 200 -1.09 14.70 -0.21
C LYS A 200 -0.48 14.10 -1.48
N TYR A 201 0.00 12.86 -1.41
CA TYR A 201 0.55 12.14 -2.55
C TYR A 201 -0.48 11.97 -3.68
N LEU A 202 -1.74 11.66 -3.33
CA LEU A 202 -2.83 11.59 -4.31
C LEU A 202 -3.08 12.92 -5.02
N ILE A 203 -3.01 14.04 -4.29
CA ILE A 203 -3.15 15.38 -4.88
C ILE A 203 -1.98 15.70 -5.81
N GLN A 204 -0.76 15.31 -5.44
CA GLN A 204 0.42 15.45 -6.32
C GLN A 204 0.27 14.66 -7.62
N LEU A 205 -0.28 13.43 -7.56
CA LEU A 205 -0.57 12.61 -8.73
C LEU A 205 -1.59 13.28 -9.67
N VAL A 206 -2.68 13.84 -9.12
CA VAL A 206 -3.69 14.54 -9.93
C VAL A 206 -3.10 15.79 -10.60
N ASN A 207 -2.18 16.46 -9.93
CA ASN A 207 -1.45 17.61 -10.48
C ASN A 207 -0.28 17.21 -11.40
N SER A 208 -0.12 15.91 -11.72
CA SER A 208 0.95 15.37 -12.57
C SER A 208 2.38 15.62 -12.07
N ASN A 209 2.54 15.86 -10.77
CA ASN A 209 3.85 16.02 -10.12
C ASN A 209 4.47 14.68 -9.67
N ALA A 210 3.71 13.59 -9.77
CA ALA A 210 4.15 12.25 -9.40
C ALA A 210 3.75 11.25 -10.49
N THR A 211 4.49 10.15 -10.58
CA THR A 211 4.23 9.06 -11.52
C THR A 211 3.24 8.05 -10.96
N VAL A 212 2.38 7.52 -11.83
CA VAL A 212 1.43 6.46 -11.48
C VAL A 212 2.20 5.15 -11.32
N ASP A 213 1.88 4.40 -10.26
CA ASP A 213 2.52 3.12 -10.01
C ASP A 213 2.12 2.07 -11.04
N ASP A 214 3.10 1.34 -11.55
CA ASP A 214 2.88 0.17 -12.39
C ASP A 214 2.58 -1.07 -11.51
N ILE A 215 1.39 -1.64 -11.69
CA ILE A 215 0.91 -2.80 -10.93
C ILE A 215 1.70 -4.07 -11.26
N ASP A 216 2.30 -4.14 -12.45
CA ASP A 216 2.99 -5.32 -12.96
C ASP A 216 4.48 -5.33 -12.61
N HIS A 217 5.00 -4.18 -12.18
CA HIS A 217 6.35 -4.05 -11.64
C HIS A 217 6.56 -4.98 -10.43
N LEU A 218 7.67 -5.74 -10.43
CA LEU A 218 7.95 -6.72 -9.36
C LEU A 218 8.21 -6.09 -7.99
N SER A 219 8.41 -4.78 -7.88
CA SER A 219 8.42 -4.07 -6.58
C SER A 219 7.03 -3.98 -5.94
N ASN A 220 5.97 -4.09 -6.75
CA ASN A 220 4.57 -4.07 -6.31
C ASN A 220 3.95 -5.46 -6.18
N ARG A 221 4.71 -6.51 -6.53
CA ARG A 221 4.30 -7.91 -6.43
C ARG A 221 5.25 -8.65 -5.50
N ARG A 222 4.70 -9.36 -4.51
CA ARG A 222 5.50 -10.19 -3.60
C ARG A 222 5.11 -11.65 -3.66
N VAL A 223 6.09 -12.52 -3.42
CA VAL A 223 5.88 -13.95 -3.29
C VAL A 223 5.49 -14.27 -1.85
N ARG A 224 4.37 -14.98 -1.68
CA ARG A 224 3.96 -15.52 -0.37
C ARG A 224 4.45 -16.95 -0.23
N THR A 225 5.33 -17.19 0.72
CA THR A 225 5.84 -18.53 1.00
C THR A 225 4.79 -19.41 1.67
N VAL A 226 5.00 -20.73 1.65
CA VAL A 226 4.12 -21.69 2.35
C VAL A 226 4.05 -21.39 3.85
N GLY A 227 5.18 -20.98 4.45
CA GLY A 227 5.25 -20.61 5.87
C GLY A 227 4.36 -19.43 6.21
N GLU A 228 4.42 -18.35 5.43
CA GLU A 228 3.57 -17.16 5.64
C GLU A 228 2.08 -17.50 5.48
N GLN A 229 1.72 -18.24 4.43
CA GLN A 229 0.32 -18.62 4.19
C GLN A 229 -0.24 -19.50 5.31
N LEU A 230 0.55 -20.48 5.79
CA LEU A 230 0.18 -21.34 6.90
C LEU A 230 0.07 -20.56 8.21
N ALA A 231 1.01 -19.65 8.49
CA ALA A 231 1.00 -18.80 9.67
C ALA A 231 -0.28 -17.95 9.74
N ASN A 232 -0.72 -17.38 8.62
CA ASN A 232 -1.97 -16.62 8.54
C ASN A 232 -3.19 -17.48 8.90
N GLN A 233 -3.29 -18.69 8.35
CA GLN A 233 -4.38 -19.61 8.71
C GLN A 233 -4.30 -20.04 10.18
N PHE A 234 -3.09 -20.27 10.67
CA PHE A 234 -2.85 -20.64 12.07
C PHE A 234 -3.27 -19.52 13.02
N ALA A 235 -2.97 -18.26 12.69
CA ALA A 235 -3.39 -17.09 13.46
C ALA A 235 -4.93 -16.99 13.55
N VAL A 236 -5.65 -17.22 12.45
CA VAL A 236 -7.12 -17.29 12.45
C VAL A 236 -7.61 -18.43 13.36
N GLY A 237 -6.96 -19.59 13.31
CA GLY A 237 -7.24 -20.73 14.19
C GLY A 237 -7.06 -20.40 15.67
N LEU A 238 -5.95 -19.74 16.03
CA LEU A 238 -5.64 -19.29 17.38
C LEU A 238 -6.63 -18.22 17.86
N ALA A 239 -7.00 -17.27 17.00
CA ALA A 239 -7.98 -16.24 17.34
C ALA A 239 -9.35 -16.86 17.66
N ARG A 240 -9.78 -17.88 16.90
CA ARG A 240 -10.99 -18.65 17.18
C ARG A 240 -10.89 -19.41 18.50
N MET A 241 -9.76 -20.07 18.75
CA MET A 241 -9.52 -20.78 20.00
C MET A 241 -9.52 -19.83 21.21
N SER A 242 -8.86 -18.68 21.11
CA SER A 242 -8.87 -17.64 22.14
C SER A 242 -10.29 -17.18 22.47
N ARG A 243 -11.16 -17.03 21.47
CA ARG A 243 -12.58 -16.67 21.70
C ARG A 243 -13.30 -17.76 22.49
N THR A 244 -13.20 -19.02 22.06
CA THR A 244 -13.84 -20.14 22.75
C THR A 244 -13.32 -20.33 24.18
N ILE A 245 -12.03 -20.09 24.42
CA ILE A 245 -11.46 -20.13 25.77
C ILE A 245 -12.08 -19.04 26.65
N ARG A 246 -12.16 -17.80 26.18
CA ARG A 246 -12.80 -16.69 26.93
C ARG A 246 -14.26 -16.99 27.25
N GLU A 247 -15.01 -17.49 26.26
CA GLU A 247 -16.40 -17.90 26.45
C GLU A 247 -16.54 -19.00 27.52
N ARG A 248 -15.66 -20.01 27.50
CA ARG A 248 -15.67 -21.08 28.52
C ARG A 248 -15.32 -20.59 29.92
N MET A 249 -14.35 -19.67 30.02
CA MET A 249 -13.96 -19.08 31.30
C MET A 249 -15.10 -18.27 31.92
N ASN A 250 -15.84 -17.50 31.11
CA ASN A 250 -16.96 -16.68 31.59
C ASN A 250 -18.19 -17.49 32.06
N VAL A 251 -18.34 -18.75 31.65
CA VAL A 251 -19.55 -19.56 31.93
C VAL A 251 -19.46 -20.32 33.26
N ARG A 252 -18.27 -20.52 33.83
CA ARG A 252 -18.09 -21.36 35.04
C ARG A 252 -17.18 -20.71 36.07
N ASP A 253 -17.76 -19.88 36.93
CA ASP A 253 -17.01 -19.16 37.97
C ASP A 253 -16.51 -20.03 39.14
N ASN A 254 -17.07 -21.23 39.34
CA ASN A 254 -16.83 -22.05 40.54
C ASN A 254 -16.00 -23.33 40.29
N VAL A 255 -15.28 -23.44 39.17
CA VAL A 255 -14.39 -24.58 38.87
C VAL A 255 -12.97 -24.07 38.60
N VAL A 256 -11.98 -24.64 39.30
CA VAL A 256 -10.57 -24.39 38.98
C VAL A 256 -10.26 -25.03 37.63
N PHE A 257 -10.08 -24.20 36.60
CA PHE A 257 -9.68 -24.67 35.28
C PHE A 257 -8.20 -25.02 35.23
N THR A 258 -7.85 -26.15 34.62
CA THR A 258 -6.49 -26.39 34.15
C THR A 258 -6.35 -25.96 32.68
N PRO A 259 -5.18 -25.48 32.21
CA PRO A 259 -5.00 -25.07 30.82
C PRO A 259 -5.35 -26.17 29.80
N THR A 260 -5.17 -27.44 30.17
CA THR A 260 -5.52 -28.60 29.36
C THR A 260 -7.02 -28.74 29.11
N ASP A 261 -7.88 -28.23 30.00
CA ASP A 261 -9.35 -28.29 29.85
C ASP A 261 -9.87 -27.25 28.85
N LEU A 262 -9.10 -26.18 28.65
CA LEU A 262 -9.47 -25.03 27.82
C LEU A 262 -8.99 -25.20 26.38
N ILE A 263 -7.84 -25.85 26.16
CA ILE A 263 -7.21 -25.98 24.86
C ILE A 263 -7.78 -27.19 24.09
N ASN A 264 -8.28 -26.94 22.88
CA ASN A 264 -8.75 -28.00 21.97
C ASN A 264 -7.83 -28.13 20.75
N ALA A 265 -6.98 -29.16 20.74
CA ALA A 265 -6.07 -29.44 19.63
C ALA A 265 -6.77 -29.67 18.28
N LYS A 266 -8.01 -30.19 18.28
CA LYS A 266 -8.76 -30.47 17.03
C LYS A 266 -9.00 -29.19 16.21
N THR A 267 -9.17 -28.05 16.88
CA THR A 267 -9.39 -26.77 16.21
C THR A 267 -8.18 -26.39 15.36
N ILE A 268 -6.97 -26.64 15.85
CA ILE A 268 -5.72 -26.36 15.14
C ILE A 268 -5.48 -27.40 14.03
N SER A 269 -5.61 -28.69 14.34
CA SER A 269 -5.43 -29.76 13.34
C SER A 269 -6.38 -29.62 12.16
N SER A 270 -7.63 -29.18 12.40
CA SER A 270 -8.59 -28.93 11.32
C SER A 270 -8.15 -27.81 10.37
N VAL A 271 -7.52 -26.76 10.89
CA VAL A 271 -7.02 -25.64 10.07
C VAL A 271 -5.86 -26.11 9.19
N ILE A 272 -4.93 -26.88 9.75
CA ILE A 272 -3.79 -27.46 9.01
C ILE A 272 -4.30 -28.41 7.90
N ASN A 273 -5.20 -29.33 8.24
CA ASN A 273 -5.75 -30.28 7.29
C ASN A 273 -6.55 -29.57 6.19
N SER A 274 -7.30 -28.51 6.52
CA SER A 274 -7.98 -27.71 5.51
C SER A 274 -6.98 -27.00 4.61
N PHE A 275 -5.92 -26.41 5.17
CA PHE A 275 -4.90 -25.71 4.37
C PHE A 275 -4.24 -26.65 3.35
N PHE A 276 -3.73 -27.80 3.76
CA PHE A 276 -3.06 -28.72 2.84
C PHE A 276 -4.04 -29.52 1.97
N GLY A 277 -5.28 -29.72 2.42
CA GLY A 277 -6.27 -30.54 1.71
C GLY A 277 -7.12 -29.78 0.69
N THR A 278 -7.39 -28.48 0.89
CA THR A 278 -8.31 -27.71 0.03
C THR A 278 -7.68 -26.52 -0.66
N ASN A 279 -6.47 -26.10 -0.29
CA ASN A 279 -5.80 -24.98 -0.95
C ASN A 279 -5.40 -25.37 -2.39
N PRO A 280 -5.81 -24.61 -3.43
CA PRO A 280 -5.40 -24.88 -4.81
C PRO A 280 -3.89 -24.84 -5.06
N LEU A 281 -3.12 -24.20 -4.17
CA LEU A 281 -1.66 -24.18 -4.22
C LEU A 281 -1.01 -25.44 -3.62
N SER A 282 -1.77 -26.23 -2.85
CA SER A 282 -1.34 -27.54 -2.34
C SER A 282 -1.68 -28.61 -3.38
N GLN A 283 -0.73 -28.89 -4.27
CA GLN A 283 -0.92 -29.77 -5.42
C GLN A 283 -0.12 -31.08 -5.25
N PHE A 284 -0.55 -32.11 -5.97
CA PHE A 284 0.27 -33.32 -6.10
C PHE A 284 1.57 -32.97 -6.80
N MET A 285 2.69 -33.38 -6.21
CA MET A 285 4.00 -33.12 -6.76
C MET A 285 4.14 -33.85 -8.11
N ASP A 286 4.58 -33.14 -9.14
CA ASP A 286 5.03 -33.76 -10.38
C ASP A 286 6.32 -34.56 -10.10
N GLN A 287 6.23 -35.88 -10.32
CA GLN A 287 7.29 -36.84 -10.03
C GLN A 287 7.68 -37.61 -11.30
N THR A 288 7.38 -37.07 -12.48
CA THR A 288 7.71 -37.71 -13.75
C THR A 288 9.22 -37.91 -13.89
N ASN A 289 10.01 -36.91 -13.51
CA ASN A 289 11.47 -36.97 -13.45
C ASN A 289 12.02 -35.93 -12.42
N PRO A 290 13.32 -35.97 -12.09
CA PRO A 290 13.89 -35.05 -11.11
C PRO A 290 13.80 -33.57 -11.51
N LEU A 291 13.84 -33.26 -12.81
CA LEU A 291 13.72 -31.88 -13.30
C LEU A 291 12.29 -31.35 -13.03
N ALA A 292 11.27 -32.13 -13.36
CA ALA A 292 9.87 -31.82 -13.10
C ALA A 292 9.60 -31.56 -11.61
N GLU A 293 10.24 -32.32 -10.71
CA GLU A 293 10.14 -32.09 -9.27
C GLU A 293 10.77 -30.73 -8.87
N VAL A 294 11.95 -30.42 -9.39
CA VAL A 294 12.67 -29.18 -9.09
C VAL A 294 11.94 -27.96 -9.64
N THR A 295 11.47 -28.00 -10.89
CA THR A 295 10.72 -26.90 -11.51
C THR A 295 9.40 -26.69 -10.80
N HIS A 296 8.68 -27.75 -10.43
CA HIS A 296 7.42 -27.63 -9.72
C HIS A 296 7.58 -26.96 -8.36
N LYS A 297 8.67 -27.25 -7.62
CA LYS A 297 8.98 -26.58 -6.35
C LYS A 297 9.40 -25.11 -6.51
N ARG A 298 9.94 -24.73 -7.67
CA ARG A 298 10.38 -23.36 -8.00
C ARG A 298 9.33 -22.54 -8.77
N ARG A 299 8.12 -23.08 -8.89
CA ARG A 299 7.00 -22.47 -9.60
C ARG A 299 6.32 -21.39 -8.75
N LEU A 300 5.97 -20.29 -9.40
CA LEU A 300 5.20 -19.20 -8.84
C LEU A 300 3.84 -19.12 -9.54
N SER A 301 2.81 -18.78 -8.78
CA SER A 301 1.43 -18.68 -9.25
C SER A 301 0.83 -17.35 -8.85
N ALA A 302 0.33 -16.60 -9.82
CA ALA A 302 -0.51 -15.42 -9.59
C ALA A 302 -1.95 -15.80 -9.19
N LEU A 303 -2.31 -17.07 -9.34
CA LEU A 303 -3.61 -17.63 -8.94
C LEU A 303 -3.60 -18.07 -7.47
N GLY A 304 -4.78 -18.10 -6.85
CA GLY A 304 -4.99 -18.64 -5.50
C GLY A 304 -5.61 -17.63 -4.53
N PRO A 305 -5.69 -17.96 -3.23
CA PRO A 305 -6.27 -17.08 -2.22
C PRO A 305 -5.53 -15.74 -2.13
N GLY A 306 -6.23 -14.64 -2.44
CA GLY A 306 -5.65 -13.30 -2.47
C GLY A 306 -4.91 -12.92 -3.76
N GLY A 307 -4.86 -13.82 -4.74
CA GLY A 307 -4.34 -13.57 -6.08
C GLY A 307 -5.43 -13.24 -7.10
N LEU A 308 -5.08 -13.35 -8.38
CA LEU A 308 -5.98 -13.15 -9.51
C LEU A 308 -6.83 -14.41 -9.77
N SER A 309 -8.03 -14.21 -10.31
CA SER A 309 -8.78 -15.28 -10.95
C SER A 309 -8.50 -15.28 -12.45
N ARG A 310 -8.60 -16.45 -13.09
CA ARG A 310 -8.33 -16.60 -14.54
C ARG A 310 -9.16 -15.63 -15.40
N GLU A 311 -10.42 -15.41 -15.03
CA GLU A 311 -11.36 -14.54 -15.74
C GLU A 311 -11.08 -13.04 -15.53
N ARG A 312 -10.44 -12.67 -14.41
CA ARG A 312 -10.09 -11.28 -14.09
C ARG A 312 -8.70 -10.89 -14.54
N ALA A 313 -7.87 -11.87 -14.93
CA ALA A 313 -6.54 -11.61 -15.44
C ALA A 313 -6.61 -11.10 -16.88
N GLY A 314 -6.33 -9.81 -17.06
CA GLY A 314 -6.21 -9.18 -18.38
C GLY A 314 -4.96 -9.63 -19.14
N PHE A 315 -4.69 -8.97 -20.27
CA PHE A 315 -3.48 -9.23 -21.06
C PHE A 315 -2.21 -8.67 -20.40
N GLU A 316 -2.28 -7.48 -19.80
CA GLU A 316 -1.16 -6.78 -19.17
C GLU A 316 -0.46 -7.66 -18.12
N VAL A 317 -1.23 -8.23 -17.18
CA VAL A 317 -0.69 -9.07 -16.10
C VAL A 317 -0.03 -10.38 -16.57
N ARG A 318 -0.26 -10.79 -17.82
CA ARG A 318 0.29 -12.01 -18.43
C ARG A 318 1.54 -11.74 -19.27
N ASP A 319 1.79 -10.47 -19.58
CA ASP A 319 2.91 -10.08 -20.42
C ASP A 319 4.24 -10.15 -19.67
N VAL A 320 5.33 -10.15 -20.43
CA VAL A 320 6.69 -10.14 -19.86
C VAL A 320 7.08 -8.70 -19.55
N HIS A 321 7.19 -8.40 -18.26
CA HIS A 321 7.66 -7.11 -17.78
C HIS A 321 9.20 -7.07 -17.71
N TYR A 322 9.84 -5.92 -17.95
CA TYR A 322 11.31 -5.81 -17.96
C TYR A 322 11.93 -6.20 -16.60
N THR A 323 11.24 -5.94 -15.49
CA THR A 323 11.68 -6.35 -14.15
C THR A 323 11.78 -7.86 -13.96
N HIS A 324 11.16 -8.66 -14.84
CA HIS A 324 11.29 -10.12 -14.79
C HIS A 324 12.72 -10.58 -15.04
N TYR A 325 13.57 -9.73 -15.65
CA TYR A 325 14.97 -10.03 -15.93
C TYR A 325 15.69 -10.55 -14.68
N GLY A 326 16.27 -11.75 -14.79
CA GLY A 326 17.00 -12.39 -13.70
C GLY A 326 16.14 -12.90 -12.52
N ARG A 327 14.81 -12.69 -12.55
CA ARG A 327 13.89 -12.99 -11.45
C ARG A 327 12.87 -14.07 -11.84
N LEU A 328 12.11 -13.82 -12.90
CA LEU A 328 11.12 -14.73 -13.46
C LEU A 328 11.53 -15.11 -14.87
N CYS A 329 11.50 -16.40 -15.18
CA CYS A 329 11.85 -16.84 -16.51
C CYS A 329 10.79 -16.39 -17.53
N PRO A 330 11.18 -15.69 -18.61
CA PRO A 330 10.24 -15.24 -19.63
C PRO A 330 9.81 -16.37 -20.59
N ILE A 331 10.48 -17.53 -20.54
CA ILE A 331 10.27 -18.65 -21.48
C ILE A 331 9.41 -19.75 -20.83
N GLU A 332 9.69 -20.13 -19.58
CA GLU A 332 9.02 -21.25 -18.93
C GLU A 332 7.68 -20.81 -18.31
N SER A 333 6.60 -21.06 -19.06
CA SER A 333 5.22 -20.90 -18.62
C SER A 333 4.35 -22.00 -19.23
N PRO A 334 3.30 -22.47 -18.53
CA PRO A 334 2.32 -23.38 -19.12
C PRO A 334 1.63 -22.75 -20.32
N GLU A 335 1.33 -23.57 -21.32
CA GLU A 335 0.52 -23.18 -22.47
C GLU A 335 -0.97 -23.08 -22.11
N GLY A 336 -1.72 -22.36 -22.95
CA GLY A 336 -3.17 -22.25 -22.83
C GLY A 336 -3.62 -21.24 -21.76
N PRO A 337 -4.72 -21.50 -21.03
CA PRO A 337 -5.36 -20.48 -20.20
C PRO A 337 -4.53 -19.91 -19.05
N ASN A 338 -3.46 -20.60 -18.64
CA ASN A 338 -2.59 -20.20 -17.54
C ASN A 338 -1.31 -19.47 -17.98
N ILE A 339 -1.14 -19.21 -19.28
CA ILE A 339 0.05 -18.50 -19.79
C ILE A 339 0.21 -17.14 -19.09
N GLY A 340 1.44 -16.88 -18.61
CA GLY A 340 1.79 -15.65 -17.88
C GLY A 340 1.26 -15.56 -16.44
N LEU A 341 0.41 -16.50 -16.00
CA LEU A 341 -0.10 -16.56 -14.63
C LEU A 341 0.66 -17.54 -13.75
N ILE A 342 1.41 -18.43 -14.39
CA ILE A 342 2.32 -19.37 -13.77
C ILE A 342 3.67 -19.16 -14.41
N SER A 343 4.68 -18.90 -13.58
CA SER A 343 6.05 -18.63 -14.02
C SER A 343 7.02 -19.40 -13.16
N SER A 344 8.22 -19.66 -13.69
CA SER A 344 9.30 -20.31 -12.93
C SER A 344 10.36 -19.30 -12.51
N LEU A 345 10.92 -19.48 -11.31
CA LEU A 345 12.06 -18.67 -10.84
C LEU A 345 13.29 -18.90 -11.72
N CYS A 346 14.01 -17.83 -12.03
CA CYS A 346 15.31 -17.91 -12.70
C CYS A 346 16.35 -18.67 -11.85
N VAL A 347 17.45 -19.12 -12.46
CA VAL A 347 18.48 -19.95 -11.81
C VAL A 347 19.03 -19.31 -10.53
N TYR A 348 19.42 -18.03 -10.59
CA TYR A 348 20.06 -17.34 -9.46
C TYR A 348 19.10 -16.49 -8.61
N ALA A 349 17.82 -16.43 -8.98
CA ALA A 349 16.81 -15.68 -8.25
C ALA A 349 16.62 -16.23 -6.82
N LYS A 350 16.53 -15.33 -5.85
CA LYS A 350 16.21 -15.62 -4.45
C LYS A 350 15.02 -14.78 -4.01
N ILE A 351 14.39 -15.19 -2.92
CA ILE A 351 13.33 -14.42 -2.27
C ILE A 351 13.93 -13.88 -0.97
N ASN A 352 13.86 -12.57 -0.76
CA ASN A 352 14.31 -11.94 0.48
C ASN A 352 13.27 -12.13 1.61
N ASP A 353 13.61 -11.69 2.82
CA ASP A 353 12.73 -11.88 4.00
C ASP A 353 11.37 -11.18 3.87
N LEU A 354 11.29 -10.10 3.08
CA LEU A 354 10.06 -9.37 2.79
C LEU A 354 9.23 -10.00 1.65
N GLY A 355 9.72 -11.07 1.02
CA GLY A 355 9.02 -11.76 -0.05
C GLY A 355 9.22 -11.17 -1.45
N PHE A 356 10.15 -10.24 -1.64
CA PHE A 356 10.53 -9.72 -2.96
C PHE A 356 11.55 -10.62 -3.64
N ILE A 357 11.45 -10.74 -4.96
CA ILE A 357 12.40 -11.53 -5.75
C ILE A 357 13.63 -10.66 -6.03
N VAL A 358 14.78 -11.15 -5.60
CA VAL A 358 16.08 -10.52 -5.79
C VAL A 358 16.92 -11.32 -6.76
N THR A 359 17.80 -10.63 -7.48
CA THR A 359 18.72 -11.25 -8.43
C THR A 359 20.13 -10.67 -8.23
N PRO A 360 21.19 -11.46 -8.44
CA PRO A 360 22.55 -11.04 -8.12
C PRO A 360 23.22 -10.23 -9.24
N TYR A 361 24.07 -9.28 -8.86
CA TYR A 361 24.92 -8.49 -9.75
C TYR A 361 26.34 -8.36 -9.20
N ARG A 362 27.29 -8.07 -10.10
CA ARG A 362 28.66 -7.68 -9.78
C ARG A 362 28.78 -6.17 -9.83
N ASN A 363 29.44 -5.58 -8.84
CA ASN A 363 29.74 -4.15 -8.84
C ASN A 363 30.82 -3.82 -9.87
N VAL A 364 30.76 -2.61 -10.41
CA VAL A 364 31.78 -2.06 -11.29
C VAL A 364 32.33 -0.80 -10.65
N ASP A 365 33.61 -0.83 -10.30
CA ASP A 365 34.34 0.31 -9.75
C ASP A 365 35.47 0.68 -10.71
N ASP A 366 35.61 1.97 -11.04
CA ASP A 366 36.65 2.47 -11.96
C ASP A 366 36.73 1.69 -13.30
N SER A 367 35.55 1.39 -13.90
CA SER A 367 35.42 0.60 -15.13
C SER A 367 35.97 -0.84 -15.05
N LYS A 368 36.08 -1.39 -13.84
CA LYS A 368 36.50 -2.76 -13.59
C LYS A 368 35.41 -3.51 -12.84
N VAL A 369 34.99 -4.62 -13.42
CA VAL A 369 34.02 -5.52 -12.81
C VAL A 369 34.69 -6.30 -11.68
N ASP A 370 34.07 -6.31 -10.51
CA ASP A 370 34.51 -7.17 -9.42
C ASP A 370 34.23 -8.64 -9.76
N MET A 371 35.30 -9.43 -9.81
CA MET A 371 35.25 -10.85 -10.18
C MET A 371 35.21 -11.78 -8.96
N ASP A 372 35.31 -11.26 -7.72
CA ASP A 372 35.11 -12.08 -6.53
C ASP A 372 33.61 -12.39 -6.32
N ASN A 373 33.30 -13.68 -6.17
CA ASN A 373 31.92 -14.12 -5.97
C ASN A 373 31.38 -13.78 -4.58
N LYS A 374 32.23 -13.38 -3.63
CA LYS A 374 31.79 -12.98 -2.28
C LYS A 374 31.16 -11.59 -2.25
N ASP A 375 31.54 -10.72 -3.18
CA ASP A 375 31.14 -9.31 -3.21
C ASP A 375 29.89 -9.09 -4.10
N VAL A 376 29.28 -10.17 -4.58
CA VAL A 376 28.03 -10.16 -5.34
C VAL A 376 26.88 -9.61 -4.50
N VAL A 377 26.22 -8.59 -5.05
CA VAL A 377 25.08 -7.90 -4.41
C VAL A 377 23.76 -8.43 -4.98
N TYR A 378 22.77 -8.66 -4.11
CA TYR A 378 21.42 -9.05 -4.52
C TYR A 378 20.52 -7.82 -4.49
N LEU A 379 19.89 -7.50 -5.62
CA LEU A 379 19.02 -6.33 -5.74
C LEU A 379 17.57 -6.73 -6.00
N THR A 380 16.65 -6.06 -5.32
CA THR A 380 15.22 -6.06 -5.64
C THR A 380 14.97 -5.30 -6.95
N ALA A 381 13.78 -5.44 -7.53
CA ALA A 381 13.44 -4.71 -8.76
C ALA A 381 13.51 -3.19 -8.56
N GLU A 382 13.16 -2.69 -7.38
CA GLU A 382 13.19 -1.26 -7.05
C GLU A 382 14.62 -0.74 -6.82
N GLU A 383 15.52 -1.54 -6.26
CA GLU A 383 16.93 -1.14 -6.09
C GLU A 383 17.75 -1.23 -7.38
N GLU A 384 17.18 -1.85 -8.41
CA GLU A 384 17.74 -1.97 -9.75
C GLU A 384 17.34 -0.80 -10.64
N GLU A 385 16.23 -0.12 -10.34
CA GLU A 385 15.74 1.05 -11.07
C GLU A 385 16.84 2.12 -11.19
N ASP A 386 16.82 2.84 -12.32
CA ASP A 386 17.77 3.90 -12.70
C ASP A 386 19.24 3.46 -12.90
N LYS A 387 19.64 2.24 -12.53
CA LYS A 387 21.03 1.76 -12.67
C LYS A 387 21.35 1.27 -14.07
N ILE A 388 22.57 1.55 -14.52
CA ILE A 388 23.07 1.08 -15.82
C ILE A 388 23.78 -0.27 -15.66
N ILE A 389 23.17 -1.33 -16.20
CA ILE A 389 23.61 -2.72 -15.98
C ILE A 389 24.14 -3.33 -17.28
N GLY A 390 25.40 -3.73 -17.28
CA GLY A 390 26.05 -4.43 -18.38
C GLY A 390 25.67 -5.90 -18.47
N GLN A 391 25.66 -6.43 -19.69
CA GLN A 391 25.31 -7.84 -19.96
C GLN A 391 26.34 -8.80 -19.37
N GLY A 392 25.89 -9.94 -18.84
CA GLY A 392 26.77 -10.99 -18.30
C GLY A 392 27.72 -11.66 -19.30
N ASN A 393 27.57 -11.41 -20.59
CA ASN A 393 28.48 -11.87 -21.65
C ASN A 393 29.37 -10.74 -22.21
N ALA A 394 29.41 -9.57 -21.54
CA ALA A 394 30.30 -8.49 -21.92
C ALA A 394 31.76 -9.00 -21.96
N PRO A 395 32.54 -8.67 -23.00
CA PRO A 395 33.91 -9.14 -23.11
C PRO A 395 34.81 -8.43 -22.09
N LEU A 396 35.27 -9.18 -21.09
CA LEU A 396 36.14 -8.71 -20.01
C LEU A 396 37.55 -9.30 -20.13
N GLN A 397 38.54 -8.55 -19.64
CA GLN A 397 39.89 -9.03 -19.39
C GLN A 397 39.95 -9.85 -18.09
N VAL A 398 41.08 -10.52 -17.85
CA VAL A 398 41.29 -11.35 -16.64
C VAL A 398 41.26 -10.50 -15.36
N ASP A 399 41.59 -9.21 -15.46
CA ASP A 399 41.57 -8.25 -14.36
C ASP A 399 40.20 -7.59 -14.12
N GLY A 400 39.16 -7.98 -14.88
CA GLY A 400 37.81 -7.43 -14.79
C GLY A 400 37.56 -6.17 -15.62
N SER A 401 38.56 -5.62 -16.31
CA SER A 401 38.36 -4.47 -17.20
C SER A 401 37.64 -4.84 -18.49
N PHE A 402 36.87 -3.91 -19.06
CA PHE A 402 36.21 -4.13 -20.34
C PHE A 402 37.21 -4.14 -21.51
N ILE A 403 37.05 -5.08 -22.45
CA ILE A 403 37.89 -5.16 -23.66
C ILE A 403 37.50 -4.08 -24.69
N ARG A 404 36.21 -3.72 -24.72
CA ARG A 404 35.64 -2.77 -25.69
C ARG A 404 35.48 -1.39 -25.05
N ASP A 405 35.60 -0.36 -25.87
CA ASP A 405 35.36 1.04 -25.48
C ASP A 405 33.87 1.36 -25.28
N THR A 406 32.97 0.44 -25.66
CA THR A 406 31.53 0.55 -25.43
C THR A 406 30.95 -0.76 -24.93
N VAL A 407 30.00 -0.65 -24.01
CA VAL A 407 29.31 -1.76 -23.34
C VAL A 407 27.82 -1.65 -23.62
N LYS A 408 27.22 -2.77 -24.05
CA LYS A 408 25.77 -2.87 -24.19
C LYS A 408 25.18 -3.06 -22.80
N CYS A 409 24.31 -2.15 -22.41
CA CYS A 409 23.69 -2.13 -21.09
C CYS A 409 22.18 -2.11 -21.20
N ARG A 410 21.54 -2.25 -20.05
CA ARG A 410 20.12 -2.01 -19.84
C ARG A 410 19.96 -0.97 -18.72
N GLN A 411 18.94 -0.14 -18.86
CA GLN A 411 18.47 0.78 -17.84
C GLN A 411 16.94 0.75 -17.94
N ASP A 412 16.30 0.16 -16.94
CA ASP A 412 14.85 -0.09 -16.93
C ASP A 412 14.37 -0.81 -18.21
N ALA A 413 13.56 -0.13 -19.03
CA ALA A 413 13.04 -0.64 -20.30
C ALA A 413 13.89 -0.25 -21.53
N ASP A 414 14.96 0.52 -21.33
CA ASP A 414 15.87 1.00 -22.37
C ASP A 414 17.17 0.17 -22.44
N TYR A 415 17.79 0.16 -23.61
CA TYR A 415 18.99 -0.64 -23.90
C TYR A 415 20.15 0.25 -24.41
N PRO A 416 20.70 1.13 -23.56
CA PRO A 416 21.74 2.07 -23.97
C PRO A 416 23.07 1.37 -24.25
N VAL A 417 23.88 2.00 -25.10
CA VAL A 417 25.28 1.61 -25.34
C VAL A 417 26.15 2.72 -24.77
N VAL A 418 26.83 2.42 -23.67
CA VAL A 418 27.57 3.41 -22.88
C VAL A 418 29.05 3.06 -22.81
N PRO A 419 29.92 4.04 -22.55
CA PRO A 419 31.31 3.76 -22.21
C PRO A 419 31.44 3.03 -20.85
N PRO A 420 32.53 2.25 -20.63
CA PRO A 420 32.76 1.47 -19.40
C PRO A 420 32.72 2.22 -18.07
N ASP A 421 32.90 3.54 -18.07
CA ASP A 421 32.89 4.42 -16.90
C ASP A 421 31.47 4.71 -16.38
N GLN A 422 30.45 4.51 -17.21
CA GLN A 422 29.05 4.69 -16.83
C GLN A 422 28.37 3.40 -16.37
N VAL A 423 29.03 2.25 -16.53
CA VAL A 423 28.46 0.96 -16.12
C VAL A 423 28.61 0.84 -14.60
N GLU A 424 27.50 0.64 -13.90
CA GLU A 424 27.50 0.50 -12.43
C GLU A 424 27.52 -0.97 -11.99
N LEU A 425 26.85 -1.83 -12.74
CA LEU A 425 26.66 -3.24 -12.41
C LEU A 425 26.81 -4.12 -13.64
N VAL A 426 27.12 -5.40 -13.45
CA VAL A 426 27.11 -6.43 -14.51
C VAL A 426 26.42 -7.70 -14.02
N ASP A 427 25.65 -8.36 -14.90
CA ASP A 427 25.03 -9.65 -14.57
C ASP A 427 26.10 -10.70 -14.18
N VAL A 428 25.80 -11.59 -13.23
CA VAL A 428 26.76 -12.62 -12.81
C VAL A 428 26.98 -13.71 -13.86
N SER A 429 26.00 -13.93 -14.73
CA SER A 429 26.01 -15.00 -15.72
C SER A 429 25.03 -14.72 -16.85
N PRO A 430 25.35 -15.08 -18.11
CA PRO A 430 24.39 -15.05 -19.22
C PRO A 430 23.16 -15.95 -18.99
N GLN A 431 23.27 -16.97 -18.14
CA GLN A 431 22.17 -17.89 -17.81
C GLN A 431 21.21 -17.31 -16.76
N GLN A 432 21.50 -16.13 -16.22
CA GLN A 432 20.71 -15.52 -15.14
C GLN A 432 19.25 -15.24 -15.53
N ILE A 433 18.98 -14.97 -16.81
CA ILE A 433 17.63 -14.78 -17.35
C ILE A 433 16.81 -16.08 -17.44
N ALA A 434 17.45 -17.24 -17.50
CA ALA A 434 16.77 -18.51 -17.72
C ALA A 434 16.29 -19.17 -16.42
N SER A 435 15.28 -20.03 -16.52
CA SER A 435 14.92 -20.99 -15.47
C SER A 435 15.88 -22.19 -15.48
N VAL A 436 15.68 -23.10 -14.52
CA VAL A 436 16.44 -24.36 -14.47
C VAL A 436 16.22 -25.21 -15.73
N SER A 437 14.99 -25.33 -16.23
CA SER A 437 14.73 -26.09 -17.46
C SER A 437 15.29 -25.40 -18.70
N ALA A 438 15.04 -24.10 -18.86
CA ALA A 438 15.52 -23.36 -20.02
C ALA A 438 17.06 -23.37 -20.10
N ALA A 439 17.76 -23.31 -18.97
CA ALA A 439 19.22 -23.37 -18.91
C ALA A 439 19.80 -24.74 -19.33
N LEU A 440 18.99 -25.80 -19.39
CA LEU A 440 19.41 -27.12 -19.84
C LEU A 440 19.23 -27.33 -21.36
N ILE A 441 18.59 -26.40 -22.06
CA ILE A 441 18.44 -26.44 -23.52
C ILE A 441 19.77 -26.01 -24.15
N PRO A 442 20.49 -26.89 -24.86
CA PRO A 442 21.70 -26.48 -25.58
C PRO A 442 21.31 -25.62 -26.79
N PHE A 443 22.12 -24.61 -27.10
CA PHE A 443 21.90 -23.70 -28.23
C PHE A 443 20.56 -22.95 -28.16
N LEU A 444 20.06 -22.67 -26.95
CA LEU A 444 18.81 -21.93 -26.73
C LEU A 444 18.76 -20.60 -27.50
N GLU A 445 19.91 -19.94 -27.67
CA GLU A 445 20.06 -18.70 -28.44
C GLU A 445 19.75 -18.83 -29.94
N HIS A 446 19.68 -20.06 -30.46
CA HIS A 446 19.31 -20.38 -31.84
C HIS A 446 17.85 -20.81 -31.98
N ASP A 447 17.11 -20.96 -30.88
CA ASP A 447 15.71 -21.37 -30.88
C ASP A 447 14.76 -20.17 -30.75
N ASP A 448 13.60 -20.28 -31.39
CA ASP A 448 12.51 -19.31 -31.21
C ASP A 448 11.88 -19.44 -29.82
N GLY A 449 11.44 -18.32 -29.23
CA GLY A 449 10.89 -18.28 -27.87
C GLY A 449 9.70 -19.22 -27.65
N HIS A 450 8.81 -19.40 -28.64
CA HIS A 450 7.68 -20.32 -28.51
C HIS A 450 8.14 -21.79 -28.54
N ARG A 451 9.17 -22.11 -29.32
CA ARG A 451 9.76 -23.45 -29.40
C ARG A 451 10.51 -23.79 -28.11
N ALA A 452 11.25 -22.83 -27.57
CA ALA A 452 11.90 -22.95 -26.29
C ALA A 452 10.90 -23.17 -25.15
N LEU A 453 9.77 -22.46 -25.15
CA LEU A 453 8.68 -22.64 -24.18
C LEU A 453 8.12 -24.07 -24.23
N MET A 454 7.77 -24.55 -25.44
CA MET A 454 7.31 -25.94 -25.63
C MET A 454 8.38 -26.93 -25.16
N GLY A 455 9.65 -26.69 -25.50
CA GLY A 455 10.78 -27.52 -25.08
C GLY A 455 10.89 -27.64 -23.56
N CYS A 456 10.81 -26.51 -22.84
CA CYS A 456 10.85 -26.47 -21.38
C CYS A 456 9.72 -27.28 -20.74
N ASN A 457 8.52 -27.24 -21.33
CA ASN A 457 7.34 -27.93 -20.80
C ASN A 457 7.32 -29.44 -21.13
N MET A 458 8.12 -29.90 -22.10
CA MET A 458 8.21 -31.31 -22.53
C MET A 458 9.35 -32.09 -21.86
N MET A 459 10.33 -31.39 -21.27
CA MET A 459 11.43 -31.97 -20.49
C MET A 459 10.96 -32.40 -19.10
#